data_AF-A0A957L0G6-F1
#
_entry.id   AF-A0A957L0G6-F1
#
_cell.length_a   1.000
_cell.length_b   1.000
_cell.length_c   1.000
_cell.angle_alpha   90.00
_cell.angle_beta   90.00
_cell.angle_gamma   90.00
#
_symmetry.space_group_name_H-M   'P 1'
#
loop_
_entity.id
_entity.type
_entity.pdbx_description
1 polymer ?
#
loop_
_entity_poly.entity_id
_entity_poly.type
_entity_poly.pdbx_seq_one_letter_code
_entity_poly.pdbx_strand_id
1 'polypeptide(L)'
;GPSAAGEALTDALLAFLRQQIPGRLLDGLPATIMRYCIDDNVADMLGVPRSNWTIYLLWLEEKFWRLLDRLEIRYQRRAAVVTRYSHALLQGLVTIERGGNRPIFQIPSSLRAPM
;
A
#
# COMPACT_ATOMS: atom_id res chain seq x y z
N GLY A 1 -3.73 10.09 -20.98
CA GLY A 1 -2.80 11.17 -20.58
C GLY A 1 -3.08 11.56 -19.14
N PRO A 2 -2.18 12.31 -18.48
CA PRO A 2 -2.39 12.80 -17.12
C PRO A 2 -3.68 13.61 -17.03
N SER A 3 -4.38 13.51 -15.89
CA SER A 3 -5.62 14.25 -15.65
C SER A 3 -5.78 14.53 -14.15
N ALA A 4 -6.34 15.70 -13.83
CA ALA A 4 -6.57 16.10 -12.43
C ALA A 4 -7.46 15.09 -11.67
N ALA A 5 -8.44 14.49 -12.35
CA ALA A 5 -9.29 13.45 -11.77
C ALA A 5 -8.49 12.16 -11.45
N GLY A 6 -7.56 11.78 -12.33
CA GLY A 6 -6.67 10.64 -12.12
C GLY A 6 -5.71 10.85 -10.95
N GLU A 7 -5.08 12.03 -10.86
CA GLU A 7 -4.21 12.39 -9.74
C GLU A 7 -4.95 12.40 -8.41
N ALA A 8 -6.16 12.97 -8.37
CA ALA A 8 -7.00 12.97 -7.17
C ALA A 8 -7.39 11.55 -6.73
N LEU A 9 -7.66 10.65 -7.68
CA LEU A 9 -7.94 9.24 -7.39
C LEU A 9 -6.70 8.51 -6.85
N THR A 10 -5.52 8.78 -7.42
CA THR A 10 -4.25 8.23 -6.92
C THR A 10 -3.98 8.68 -5.49
N ASP A 11 -4.19 9.97 -5.17
CA ASP A 11 -3.98 10.48 -3.81
C ASP A 11 -4.95 9.83 -2.81
N ALA A 12 -6.23 9.69 -3.18
CA ALA A 12 -7.22 8.99 -2.36
C ALA A 12 -6.83 7.52 -2.12
N LEU A 13 -6.30 6.84 -3.13
CA LEU A 13 -5.81 5.46 -3.00
C LEU A 13 -4.59 5.37 -2.07
N LEU A 14 -3.62 6.28 -2.20
CA LEU A 14 -2.45 6.32 -1.31
C LEU A 14 -2.86 6.62 0.13
N ALA A 15 -3.81 7.54 0.35
CA ALA A 15 -4.36 7.82 1.66
C ALA A 15 -5.05 6.58 2.26
N PHE A 16 -5.83 5.86 1.46
CA PHE A 16 -6.45 4.60 1.86
C PHE A 16 -5.40 3.55 2.25
N LEU A 17 -4.37 3.34 1.43
CA LEU A 17 -3.32 2.35 1.69
C LEU A 17 -2.51 2.67 2.96
N ARG A 18 -2.23 3.96 3.22
CA ARG A 18 -1.57 4.40 4.47
C ARG A 18 -2.36 4.03 5.72
N GLN A 19 -3.69 4.06 5.67
CA GLN A 19 -4.53 3.67 6.81
C GLN A 19 -4.45 2.17 7.13
N GLN A 20 -4.09 1.35 6.15
CA GLN A 20 -3.98 -0.10 6.30
C GLN A 20 -2.61 -0.53 6.85
N ILE A 21 -1.60 0.32 6.71
CA ILE A 21 -0.25 0.03 7.18
C ILE A 21 -0.09 0.55 8.61
N PRO A 22 0.25 -0.31 9.58
CA PRO A 22 0.40 0.12 10.97
C PRO A 22 1.63 1.02 11.16
N GLY A 23 1.40 2.26 11.63
CA GLY A 23 2.43 3.23 12.01
C GLY A 23 2.98 4.08 10.85
N ARG A 24 3.64 5.20 11.17
CA ARG A 24 4.06 6.23 10.19
C ARG A 24 5.35 5.93 9.41
N LEU A 25 6.13 4.95 9.86
CA LEU A 25 7.44 4.68 9.26
C LEU A 25 7.29 4.16 7.82
N LEU A 26 6.23 3.40 7.54
CA LEU A 26 6.02 2.76 6.25
C LEU A 26 5.05 3.52 5.33
N ASP A 27 4.71 4.78 5.65
CA ASP A 27 3.77 5.60 4.85
C ASP A 27 4.25 5.85 3.41
N GLY A 28 5.56 5.79 3.18
CA GLY A 28 6.17 5.90 1.85
C GLY A 28 6.19 4.59 1.06
N LEU A 29 5.95 3.46 1.72
CA LEU A 29 6.06 2.12 1.12
C LEU A 29 5.06 1.91 -0.03
N PRO A 30 3.76 2.31 0.07
CA PRO A 30 2.83 2.17 -1.05
C PRO A 30 3.31 2.87 -2.33
N ALA A 31 3.79 4.12 -2.20
CA ALA A 31 4.29 4.89 -3.33
C ALA A 31 5.57 4.28 -3.91
N THR A 32 6.46 3.77 -3.05
CA THR A 32 7.67 3.05 -3.46
C THR A 32 7.32 1.77 -4.25
N ILE A 33 6.39 0.96 -3.75
CA ILE A 33 5.96 -0.28 -4.41
C ILE A 33 5.29 0.03 -5.74
N MET A 34 4.39 1.02 -5.78
CA MET A 34 3.77 1.45 -7.02
C MET A 34 4.83 1.81 -8.06
N ARG A 35 5.76 2.71 -7.74
CA ARG A 35 6.86 3.10 -8.64
C ARG A 35 7.82 1.97 -9.02
N TYR A 36 7.88 0.91 -8.23
CA TYR A 36 8.64 -0.28 -8.61
C TYR A 36 7.87 -1.17 -9.59
N CYS A 37 6.56 -1.30 -9.40
CA CYS A 37 5.70 -2.12 -10.27
C CYS A 37 5.36 -1.42 -11.60
N ILE A 38 5.30 -0.09 -11.61
CA ILE A 38 5.04 0.71 -12.80
C ILE A 38 6.25 1.60 -13.10
N ASP A 39 6.58 1.77 -14.37
CA ASP A 39 7.69 2.64 -14.79
C ASP A 39 7.52 4.08 -14.27
N ASP A 40 8.64 4.76 -14.02
CA ASP A 40 8.64 6.12 -13.45
C ASP A 40 7.86 7.11 -14.30
N ASN A 41 7.84 6.95 -15.63
CA ASN A 41 7.05 7.82 -16.50
C ASN A 41 5.56 7.68 -16.25
N VAL A 42 5.08 6.45 -16.02
CA VAL A 42 3.67 6.19 -15.72
C VAL A 42 3.33 6.68 -14.31
N ALA A 43 4.25 6.48 -13.37
CA ALA A 43 4.07 6.95 -12.00
C ALA A 43 4.00 8.49 -11.91
N ASP A 44 4.85 9.18 -12.69
CA ASP A 44 4.84 10.64 -12.80
C ASP A 44 3.53 11.13 -13.45
N MET A 45 3.00 10.42 -14.47
CA MET A 45 1.68 10.73 -15.06
C MET A 45 0.50 10.55 -14.09
N LEU A 46 0.62 9.66 -13.10
CA LEU A 46 -0.41 9.38 -12.11
C LEU A 46 -0.29 10.26 -10.86
N GLY A 47 0.76 11.09 -10.75
CA GLY A 47 1.02 11.92 -9.59
C GLY A 47 1.49 11.13 -8.36
N VAL A 48 2.03 9.91 -8.55
CA VAL A 48 2.54 9.11 -7.42
C VAL A 48 3.75 9.87 -6.83
N PRO A 49 3.82 10.16 -5.52
CA PRO A 49 4.94 10.88 -4.96
C PRO A 49 6.22 10.06 -5.09
N ARG A 50 7.36 10.71 -5.33
CA ARG A 50 8.66 10.05 -5.18
C ARG A 50 8.87 9.72 -3.71
N SER A 51 9.18 8.46 -3.42
CA SER A 51 9.35 8.02 -2.05
C SER A 51 10.65 8.54 -1.44
N ASN A 52 10.63 8.80 -0.13
CA ASN A 52 11.77 9.31 0.62
C ASN A 52 12.82 8.20 0.85
N TRP A 53 12.89 7.67 2.07
CA TRP A 53 13.88 6.67 2.45
C TRP A 53 13.46 5.23 2.10
N THR A 54 12.17 4.98 1.85
CA THR A 54 11.64 3.63 1.58
C THR A 54 12.15 3.05 0.26
N ILE A 55 12.64 3.88 -0.67
CA ILE A 55 13.30 3.40 -1.90
C ILE A 55 14.57 2.59 -1.60
N TYR A 56 15.26 2.94 -0.51
CA TYR A 56 16.45 2.20 -0.09
C TYR A 56 16.09 0.80 0.41
N LEU A 57 14.87 0.53 0.88
CA LEU A 57 14.46 -0.84 1.24
C LEU A 57 14.44 -1.77 0.02
N LEU A 58 13.93 -1.29 -1.12
CA LEU A 58 13.92 -2.05 -2.37
C LEU A 58 15.34 -2.21 -2.93
N TRP A 59 16.13 -1.14 -2.92
CA TRP A 59 17.51 -1.20 -3.43
C TRP A 59 18.42 -2.10 -2.57
N LEU A 60 18.06 -2.31 -1.31
CA LEU A 60 18.75 -3.24 -0.42
C LEU A 60 18.28 -4.69 -0.56
N GLU A 61 17.51 -5.09 -1.56
CA GLU A 61 16.86 -6.41 -1.67
C GLU A 61 17.74 -7.58 -1.19
N GLU A 62 18.93 -7.80 -1.77
CA GLU A 62 19.81 -8.92 -1.38
C GLU A 62 20.38 -8.79 0.04
N LYS A 63 20.59 -7.58 0.54
CA LYS A 63 21.13 -7.34 1.88
C LYS A 63 20.02 -7.36 2.92
N PHE A 64 18.81 -6.93 2.56
CA PHE A 64 17.63 -6.92 3.39
C PHE A 64 17.13 -8.35 3.62
N TRP A 65 17.05 -9.18 2.58
CA TRP A 65 16.74 -10.61 2.72
C TRP A 65 17.78 -11.32 3.61
N ARG A 66 19.08 -11.13 3.35
CA ARG A 66 20.15 -11.67 4.21
C ARG A 66 20.13 -11.13 5.64
N LEU A 67 19.67 -9.90 5.85
CA LEU A 67 19.55 -9.30 7.17
C LEU A 67 18.33 -9.86 7.91
N LEU A 68 17.21 -10.06 7.22
CA LEU A 68 16.02 -10.72 7.76
C LEU A 68 16.32 -12.16 8.16
N ASP A 69 16.97 -12.95 7.30
CA ASP A 69 17.41 -14.32 7.64
C ASP A 69 18.33 -14.35 8.87
N ARG A 70 19.25 -13.39 8.99
CA ARG A 70 20.14 -13.25 10.16
C ARG A 70 19.45 -12.71 11.41
N LEU A 71 18.29 -12.07 11.27
CA LEU A 71 17.47 -11.60 12.39
C LEU A 71 16.55 -12.72 12.87
N GLU A 72 16.05 -13.56 11.97
CA GLU A 72 15.21 -14.73 12.27
C GLU A 72 15.88 -15.70 13.27
N ILE A 73 17.20 -15.85 13.18
CA ILE A 73 17.99 -16.73 14.08
C ILE A 73 18.16 -16.14 15.50
N ARG A 74 17.88 -14.84 15.74
CA ARG A 74 18.25 -14.14 16.98
C ARG A 74 17.08 -13.68 17.86
N TYR A 75 15.84 -13.81 17.41
CA TYR A 75 14.74 -12.94 17.85
C TYR A 75 13.71 -13.57 18.81
N GLN A 76 14.09 -14.47 19.71
CA GLN A 76 13.16 -14.99 20.74
C GLN A 76 12.57 -13.90 21.66
N ARG A 77 13.23 -12.74 21.83
CA ARG A 77 12.76 -11.66 22.73
C ARG A 77 12.05 -10.48 22.06
N ARG A 78 12.03 -10.41 20.73
CA ARG A 78 11.37 -9.31 19.98
C ARG A 78 10.41 -9.81 18.90
N ALA A 79 10.23 -11.14 18.78
CA ALA A 79 9.23 -11.78 17.93
C ALA A 79 7.83 -11.22 18.16
N ALA A 80 7.43 -10.95 19.41
CA ALA A 80 6.09 -10.48 19.73
C ALA A 80 5.68 -9.19 18.99
N VAL A 81 6.61 -8.26 18.78
CA VAL A 81 6.32 -7.03 18.03
C VAL A 81 6.16 -7.33 16.55
N VAL A 82 7.09 -8.07 15.95
CA VAL A 82 7.03 -8.45 14.53
C VAL A 82 5.78 -9.27 14.22
N THR A 83 5.45 -10.23 15.08
CA THR A 83 4.22 -11.04 14.98
C THR A 83 2.96 -10.17 15.07
N ARG A 84 2.94 -9.16 15.93
CA ARG A 84 1.80 -8.24 16.03
C ARG A 84 1.65 -7.38 14.77
N TYR A 85 2.77 -6.91 14.22
CA TYR A 85 2.79 -6.14 12.97
C TYR A 85 2.35 -6.99 11.77
N SER A 86 2.88 -8.21 11.61
CA SER A 86 2.51 -9.11 10.52
C SER A 86 1.04 -9.53 10.60
N HIS A 87 0.55 -9.82 11.80
CA HIS A 87 -0.87 -10.15 12.00
C HIS A 87 -1.78 -8.97 11.68
N ALA A 88 -1.43 -7.75 12.09
CA ALA A 88 -2.20 -6.55 11.76
C ALA A 88 -2.24 -6.28 10.25
N LEU A 89 -1.10 -6.44 9.55
CA LEU A 89 -1.03 -6.31 8.09
C LEU A 89 -1.91 -7.35 7.38
N LEU A 90 -1.79 -8.63 7.78
CA LEU A 90 -2.61 -9.70 7.21
C LEU A 90 -4.10 -9.50 7.49
N GLN A 91 -4.47 -9.03 8.70
CA GLN A 91 -5.85 -8.71 9.04
C GLN A 91 -6.40 -7.55 8.20
N GLY A 92 -5.60 -6.51 7.96
CA GLY A 92 -5.94 -5.41 7.05
C GLY A 92 -6.23 -5.94 5.65
N LEU A 93 -5.31 -6.75 5.10
CA LEU A 93 -5.47 -7.35 3.77
C LEU A 93 -6.73 -8.22 3.67
N VAL A 94 -6.96 -9.10 4.64
CA VAL A 94 -8.15 -9.96 4.69
C VAL A 94 -9.43 -9.15 4.81
N THR A 95 -9.42 -8.03 5.54
CA THR A 95 -10.58 -7.15 5.71
C THR A 95 -10.93 -6.43 4.41
N ILE A 96 -9.93 -6.01 3.64
CA ILE A 96 -10.11 -5.40 2.31
C ILE A 96 -10.70 -6.43 1.34
N GLU A 97 -10.07 -7.60 1.24
CA GLU A 97 -10.46 -8.66 0.28
C GLU A 97 -11.81 -9.30 0.59
N ARG A 98 -12.16 -9.46 1.87
CA ARG A 98 -13.48 -9.98 2.28
C ARG A 98 -14.58 -8.93 2.21
N GLY A 99 -14.30 -7.76 1.63
CA GLY A 99 -15.31 -6.77 1.30
C GLY A 99 -15.80 -5.99 2.51
N GLY A 100 -14.89 -5.58 3.41
CA GLY A 100 -15.21 -4.93 4.68
C GLY A 100 -16.38 -3.93 4.64
N ASN A 101 -16.42 -3.07 3.61
CA ASN A 101 -17.56 -2.21 3.28
C ASN A 101 -17.90 -2.29 1.78
N ARG A 102 -18.04 -3.49 1.23
CA ARG A 102 -18.42 -3.69 -0.19
C ARG A 102 -19.80 -3.07 -0.40
N PRO A 103 -19.91 -1.88 -1.01
CA PRO A 103 -21.21 -1.28 -1.23
C PRO A 103 -21.92 -2.16 -2.25
N ILE A 104 -23.21 -2.44 -2.01
CA ILE A 104 -24.05 -3.01 -3.06
C ILE A 104 -23.98 -2.03 -4.23
N PHE A 105 -23.74 -2.54 -5.43
CA PHE A 105 -23.68 -1.70 -6.62
C PHE A 105 -25.04 -0.98 -6.79
N GLN A 106 -25.05 0.33 -6.54
CA GLN A 106 -26.24 1.16 -6.67
C GLN A 106 -26.19 1.89 -7.99
N ILE A 107 -27.22 1.70 -8.81
CA ILE A 107 -27.37 2.45 -10.06
C ILE A 107 -27.75 3.89 -9.71
N PRO A 108 -26.96 4.89 -10.14
CA PRO A 108 -27.28 6.30 -9.95
C PRO A 108 -28.68 6.62 -10.47
N SER A 109 -29.42 7.50 -9.79
CA SER A 109 -30.80 7.85 -10.16
C SER A 109 -30.92 8.39 -11.59
N SER A 110 -29.86 9.00 -12.13
CA SER A 110 -29.77 9.49 -13.52
C SER A 110 -29.65 8.39 -14.58
N LEU A 111 -29.31 7.15 -14.20
CA LEU A 111 -29.09 6.01 -15.10
C LEU A 111 -30.14 4.89 -14.92
N ARG A 112 -31.18 5.12 -14.10
CA ARG A 112 -32.30 4.18 -13.96
C ARG A 112 -33.22 4.30 -15.18
N ALA A 113 -33.72 3.17 -15.66
CA ALA A 113 -34.75 3.17 -16.69
C ALA A 113 -35.97 3.97 -16.19
N PRO A 114 -36.60 4.81 -17.04
CA PRO A 114 -37.84 5.50 -16.66
C PRO A 114 -38.89 4.43 -16.33
N MET A 115 -39.49 4.55 -15.14
CA MET A 115 -40.65 3.75 -14.75
C MET A 115 -41.91 4.25 -15.43
#